data_AF-A0A7C3HZ38-F1
#
_entry.id   AF-A0A7C3HZ38-F1
#
_cell.length_a   1.000
_cell.length_b   1.000
_cell.length_c   1.000
_cell.angle_alpha   90.00
_cell.angle_beta   90.00
_cell.angle_gamma   90.00
#
_symmetry.space_group_name_H-M   'P 1'
#
loop_
_entity.id
_entity.type
_entity.pdbx_description
1 polymer ?
#
loop_
_entity_poly.entity_id
_entity_poly.type
_entity_poly.pdbx_seq_one_letter_code
_entity_poly.pdbx_strand_id
1 'polypeptide(L)' 'MKVADILNQSKKTQVSFEILPPLKGNSIESIYHALEPLMEFSPPYINVTYHREEVVY' A
#
# COMPACT_ATOMS: atom_id res chain seq x y z
N MET A 1 9.26 7.87 -10.29
CA MET A 1 9.36 8.29 -8.88
C MET A 1 9.84 7.08 -8.09
N LYS A 2 10.94 7.17 -7.32
CA LYS A 2 11.44 6.08 -6.48
C LYS A 2 11.17 6.40 -5.02
N VAL A 3 10.78 5.39 -4.23
CA VAL A 3 10.57 5.56 -2.77
C VAL A 3 11.85 6.07 -2.10
N ALA A 4 13.02 5.58 -2.50
CA ALA A 4 14.31 6.06 -2.01
C ALA A 4 14.49 7.58 -2.22
N ASP A 5 14.08 8.10 -3.37
CA ASP A 5 14.17 9.54 -3.66
C ASP A 5 13.22 10.35 -2.76
N ILE A 6 12.01 9.84 -2.52
CA ILE A 6 11.04 10.48 -1.62
C ILE A 6 11.59 10.58 -0.19
N LEU A 7 12.19 9.50 0.31
CA LEU A 7 12.79 9.45 1.64
C LEU A 7 13.99 10.40 1.75
N ASN A 8 14.88 10.41 0.76
CA ASN A 8 16.07 11.26 0.74
C ASN A 8 15.74 12.76 0.61
N GLN A 9 14.63 13.11 -0.06
CA GLN A 9 14.22 14.50 -0.27
C GLN A 9 13.28 15.03 0.82
N SER A 10 12.82 14.18 1.74
CA SER A 10 11.86 14.59 2.75
C SER A 10 12.47 15.51 3.81
N LYS A 11 11.85 16.67 4.02
CA LYS A 11 12.22 17.62 5.08
C LYS A 11 11.37 17.48 6.35
N LYS A 12 10.40 16.57 6.34
CA LYS A 12 9.46 16.33 7.44
C LYS A 12 9.21 14.83 7.61
N THR A 13 8.67 14.43 8.75
CA THR A 13 8.20 13.05 8.94
C THR A 13 7.13 12.73 7.91
N GLN A 14 7.25 11.56 7.29
CA GLN A 14 6.31 11.05 6.31
C GLN A 14 5.55 9.87 6.89
N VAL A 15 4.27 9.75 6.54
CA VAL A 15 3.42 8.63 6.94
C VAL A 15 2.98 7.91 5.68
N SER A 16 3.20 6.60 5.65
CA SER A 16 2.76 5.70 4.58
C SER A 16 1.95 4.56 5.17
N PHE A 17 1.12 3.94 4.35
CA PHE A 17 0.25 2.83 4.76
C PHE A 17 0.63 1.54 4.05
N GLU A 18 0.34 0.42 4.71
CA GLU A 18 0.43 -0.91 4.13
C GLU A 18 -0.94 -1.57 4.16
N ILE A 19 -1.31 -2.22 3.06
CA ILE A 19 -2.58 -2.91 2.90
C ILE A 19 -2.40 -4.37 2.50
N LEU A 20 -3.40 -5.18 2.82
CA LEU A 20 -3.50 -6.56 2.34
C LEU A 20 -4.11 -6.57 0.92
N PRO A 21 -3.65 -7.48 0.04
CA PRO A 21 -4.30 -7.69 -1.24
C PRO A 21 -5.71 -8.29 -1.03
N PRO A 22 -6.63 -8.11 -2.00
CA PRO A 22 -7.90 -8.82 -1.96
C PRO A 22 -7.66 -10.33 -2.02
N LEU A 23 -8.59 -11.08 -1.44
CA LEU A 23 -8.60 -12.54 -1.62
C LEU A 23 -8.72 -12.88 -3.11
N LYS A 24 -8.12 -14.01 -3.50
CA LYS A 24 -8.17 -14.49 -4.87
C LYS A 24 -9.63 -14.62 -5.33
N GLY A 25 -9.96 -13.97 -6.45
CA GLY A 25 -11.31 -13.94 -7.02
C GLY A 25 -12.15 -12.72 -6.62
N ASN A 26 -11.71 -11.92 -5.65
CA ASN A 26 -12.34 -10.63 -5.33
C ASN A 26 -11.78 -9.51 -6.21
N SER A 27 -12.58 -8.45 -6.41
CA SER A 27 -12.17 -7.32 -7.24
C SER A 27 -11.12 -6.42 -6.60
N ILE A 28 -10.44 -5.63 -7.42
CA ILE A 28 -9.49 -4.60 -6.99
C ILE A 28 -10.19 -3.42 -6.31
N GLU A 29 -11.48 -3.23 -6.55
CA GLU A 29 -12.31 -2.15 -6.03
C GLU A 29 -12.32 -2.11 -4.50
N SER A 30 -12.18 -3.26 -3.82
CA SER A 30 -12.05 -3.29 -2.37
C SER A 30 -10.78 -2.57 -1.88
N ILE A 31 -9.70 -2.60 -2.67
CA ILE A 31 -8.50 -1.80 -2.38
C ILE A 31 -8.82 -0.31 -2.54
N TYR A 32 -9.46 0.10 -3.63
CA TYR A 32 -9.76 1.52 -3.85
C TYR A 32 -10.63 2.11 -2.74
N HIS A 33 -11.68 1.41 -2.34
CA HIS A 33 -12.52 1.84 -1.22
C HIS A 33 -11.76 1.91 0.12
N ALA A 34 -10.80 1.01 0.35
CA ALA A 34 -9.94 1.08 1.53
C ALA A 34 -8.99 2.28 1.49
N LEU A 35 -8.55 2.69 0.29
CA LEU A 35 -7.62 3.79 0.10
C LEU A 35 -8.28 5.18 0.07
N GLU A 36 -9.54 5.29 -0.37
CA GLU A 36 -10.28 6.56 -0.44
C GLU A 36 -10.14 7.44 0.82
N PRO A 37 -10.43 6.96 2.04
CA PRO A 37 -10.28 7.78 3.25
C PRO A 37 -8.81 8.10 3.59
N LEU A 38 -7.85 7.30 3.12
CA LEU A 38 -6.43 7.49 3.38
C LEU A 38 -5.80 8.57 2.49
N MET A 39 -6.43 8.89 1.35
CA MET A 39 -5.95 9.89 0.41
C MET A 39 -5.96 11.32 0.99
N GLU A 40 -6.81 11.60 1.99
CA GLU A 40 -6.81 12.89 2.72
C GLU A 40 -5.43 13.20 3.32
N PHE A 41 -4.71 12.16 3.76
CA PHE A 41 -3.38 12.30 4.35
C PHE A 41 -2.26 12.45 3.31
N SER A 42 -2.58 12.36 2.02
CA SER A 42 -1.63 12.43 0.91
C SER A 42 -0.38 11.57 1.14
N PRO A 43 -0.55 10.24 1.41
CA PRO A 43 0.58 9.38 1.67
C PRO A 43 1.53 9.37 0.46
N PRO A 44 2.86 9.47 0.66
CA PRO A 44 3.81 9.53 -0.43
C PRO A 44 3.94 8.20 -1.19
N TYR A 45 3.58 7.09 -0.55
CA TYR A 45 3.53 5.75 -1.13
C TYR A 45 2.64 4.83 -0.28
N ILE A 46 2.22 3.72 -0.87
CA ILE A 46 1.42 2.67 -0.23
C ILE A 46 2.06 1.33 -0.56
N ASN A 47 2.21 0.47 0.44
CA ASN A 47 2.63 -0.91 0.26
C ASN A 47 1.41 -1.83 0.10
N VAL A 48 1.53 -2.80 -0.79
CA VAL A 48 0.61 -3.94 -0.85
C VAL A 48 1.41 -5.17 -0.51
N THR A 49 1.01 -5.88 0.55
CA THR A 49 1.69 -7.12 0.94
C THR A 49 1.48 -8.21 -0.09
N TYR A 50 2.36 -9.20 -0.06
CA TYR A 50 2.21 -10.41 -0.86
C TYR A 50 2.25 -11.62 0.06
N HIS A 51 1.17 -12.39 0.07
CA HIS A 51 1.17 -13.70 0.72
C HIS A 51 1.68 -14.73 -0.28
N ARG A 52 2.83 -15.36 0.03
CA ARG A 52 3.32 -16.51 -0.72
C ARG A 52 2.31 -17.65 -0.58
N GLU A 53 1.98 -18.35 -1.67
CA GLU A 53 1.15 -19.55 -1.57
C GLU A 53 1.84 -20.55 -0.63
N GLU A 54 1.17 -20.93 0.46
CA GLU A 54 1.64 -22.01 1.33
C GLU A 54 1.51 -23.32 0.56
N VAL A 55 2.62 -24.02 0.35
CA VAL A 55 2.59 -25.39 -0.15
C VAL A 55 2.19 -26.27 1.02
N VAL A 56 0.91 -26.65 1.09
CA VAL A 56 0.44 -27.66 2.04
C VAL A 56 0.90 -29.02 1.51
N TYR A 57 1.76 -29.70 2.29
CA TYR A 57 2.16 -31.10 2.04
C TYR A 57 1.21 -32.07 2.75
#